data_AF-A0A256SU75-F1
#
_entry.id   AF-A0A256SU75-F1
#
_cell.length_a   1.000
_cell.length_b   1.000
_cell.length_c   1.000
_cell.angle_alpha   90.00
_cell.angle_beta   90.00
_cell.angle_gamma   90.00
#
_symmetry.space_group_name_H-M   'P 1'
#
loop_
_entity.id
_entity.type
_entity.pdbx_description
1 polymer ?
#
loop_
_entity_poly.entity_id
_entity_poly.type
_entity_poly.pdbx_seq_one_letter_code
_entity_poly.pdbx_strand_id
1 'polypeptide(L)'
;MMMNIYRNRLSYDFDSQGNTIDAMVGFNGLNDTGETAMATIKVTKEMLGEGKTFDDVSNKEITELAKRKWMEYIQPESTSTQQ
;
A
#
# COMPACT_ATOMS: atom_id res chain seq x y z
N MET A 1 5.31 21.95 -2.77
CA MET A 1 4.82 21.58 -1.43
C MET A 1 5.10 20.11 -1.23
N MET A 2 5.69 19.71 -0.10
CA MET A 2 6.00 18.31 0.21
C MET A 2 4.87 17.75 1.08
N MET A 3 4.31 16.60 0.70
CA MET A 3 3.35 15.88 1.53
C MET A 3 4.11 14.85 2.38
N ASN A 4 4.00 14.97 3.70
CA ASN A 4 4.61 14.02 4.63
C ASN A 4 3.69 12.81 4.82
N ILE A 5 3.85 11.80 3.97
CA ILE A 5 3.10 10.52 4.07
C ILE A 5 3.82 9.58 5.03
N TYR A 6 3.08 9.07 6.02
CA TYR A 6 3.56 8.03 6.93
C TYR A 6 2.52 6.94 7.14
N ARG A 7 2.99 5.74 7.45
CA ARG A 7 2.13 4.61 7.80
C ARG A 7 1.59 4.81 9.21
N ASN A 8 0.27 4.85 9.37
CA ASN A 8 -0.40 4.92 10.68
C ASN A 8 -1.03 3.59 11.11
N ARG A 9 -1.17 2.62 10.20
CA ARG A 9 -1.71 1.28 10.49
C ARG A 9 -1.01 0.19 9.69
N LEU A 10 -0.81 -0.95 10.34
CA LEU A 10 -0.52 -2.23 9.70
C LEU A 10 -1.34 -3.30 10.44
N SER A 11 -2.24 -3.98 9.74
CA SER A 11 -2.99 -5.12 10.29
C SER A 11 -2.93 -6.29 9.33
N TYR A 12 -2.95 -7.50 9.88
CA TYR A 12 -2.91 -8.74 9.13
C TYR A 12 -4.22 -9.50 9.29
N ASP A 13 -4.70 -10.06 8.19
CA ASP A 13 -5.82 -10.99 8.20
C ASP A 13 -5.26 -12.41 8.08
N PHE A 14 -5.90 -13.35 8.78
CA PHE A 14 -5.46 -14.75 8.87
C PHE A 14 -6.55 -15.71 8.42
N ASP A 15 -6.16 -16.84 7.83
CA ASP A 15 -7.08 -17.95 7.57
C ASP A 15 -7.37 -18.77 8.84
N SER A 16 -8.20 -19.81 8.72
CA SER A 16 -8.56 -20.69 9.83
C SER A 16 -7.41 -21.55 10.36
N GLN A 17 -6.28 -21.61 9.64
CA GLN A 17 -5.07 -22.31 10.04
C GLN A 17 -4.02 -21.36 10.65
N GLY A 18 -4.32 -20.05 10.69
CA GLY A 18 -3.43 -19.03 11.22
C GLY A 18 -2.41 -18.51 10.21
N ASN A 19 -2.51 -18.87 8.92
CA ASN A 19 -1.64 -18.30 7.90
C ASN A 19 -2.10 -16.88 7.55
N THR A 20 -1.16 -15.95 7.42
CA THR A 20 -1.46 -14.61 6.94
C THR A 20 -1.91 -14.67 5.48
N ILE A 21 -3.12 -14.16 5.19
CA ILE A 21 -3.69 -14.13 3.84
C ILE A 21 -3.49 -12.78 3.16
N ASP A 22 -3.48 -11.70 3.92
CA ASP A 22 -3.24 -10.35 3.44
C ASP A 22 -2.86 -9.38 4.56
N ALA A 23 -2.39 -8.19 4.16
CA ALA A 23 -2.08 -7.11 5.07
C ALA A 23 -2.77 -5.82 4.62
N MET A 24 -3.41 -5.12 5.57
CA MET A 24 -4.02 -3.82 5.37
C MET A 24 -3.08 -2.73 5.90
N VAL A 25 -2.63 -1.85 5.01
CA VAL A 25 -1.70 -0.76 5.33
C VAL A 25 -2.42 0.58 5.24
N GLY A 26 -2.46 1.30 6.35
CA GLY A 26 -3.01 2.66 6.42
C GLY A 26 -1.92 3.72 6.29
N PHE A 27 -2.19 4.75 5.51
CA PHE A 27 -1.36 5.94 5.35
C PHE A 27 -2.14 7.19 5.71
N ASN A 28 -1.45 8.11 6.39
CA ASN A 28 -1.90 9.48 6.60
C ASN A 28 -0.85 10.46 6.09
N GLY A 29 -1.33 11.60 5.62
CA GLY A 29 -0.56 12.70 5.08
C GLY A 29 -1.16 14.02 5.50
N LEU A 30 -0.29 14.93 5.90
CA LEU A 30 -0.59 16.34 6.15
C LEU A 30 0.59 17.16 5.64
N ASN A 31 0.31 18.25 4.93
CA ASN A 31 1.34 19.23 4.57
C ASN A 31 1.18 20.54 5.37
N ASP A 32 2.13 21.45 5.17
CA ASP A 32 2.23 22.69 5.94
C ASP A 32 1.09 23.70 5.65
N THR A 33 0.27 23.45 4.62
CA THR A 33 -0.90 24.26 4.27
C THR A 33 -2.23 23.65 4.73
N GLY A 34 -2.20 22.49 5.39
CA GLY A 34 -3.39 21.83 5.93
C GLY A 34 -4.08 20.86 4.96
N GLU A 35 -3.49 20.57 3.80
CA GLU A 35 -4.01 19.57 2.88
C GLU A 35 -3.72 18.16 3.40
N THR A 36 -4.67 17.25 3.23
CA THR A 36 -4.58 15.87 3.75
C THR A 36 -4.63 14.84 2.63
N ALA A 37 -3.88 13.75 2.79
CA ALA A 37 -3.98 12.57 1.95
C ALA A 37 -4.06 11.32 2.83
N MET A 38 -5.09 10.49 2.64
CA MET A 38 -5.34 9.30 3.45
C MET A 38 -5.60 8.11 2.53
N ALA A 39 -5.03 6.96 2.84
CA ALA A 39 -5.25 5.74 2.06
C ALA A 39 -5.21 4.50 2.95
N THR A 40 -6.00 3.50 2.59
CA THR A 40 -5.90 2.14 3.14
C THR A 40 -5.74 1.18 1.97
N ILE A 41 -4.62 0.47 1.94
CA ILE A 41 -4.25 -0.38 0.81
C ILE A 41 -4.11 -1.82 1.28
N LYS A 42 -4.77 -2.72 0.57
CA LYS A 42 -4.64 -4.16 0.74
C LYS A 42 -3.43 -4.68 -0.04
N VAL A 43 -2.46 -5.24 0.68
CA VAL A 43 -1.36 -6.03 0.14
C VAL A 43 -1.79 -7.49 0.14
N THR A 44 -1.87 -8.10 -1.04
CA THR A 44 -2.25 -9.50 -1.21
C THR A 44 -1.01 -10.36 -1.43
N LYS A 45 -1.15 -11.69 -1.33
CA LYS A 45 -0.04 -12.63 -1.52
C LYS A 45 0.64 -12.50 -2.88
N GLU A 46 -0.12 -12.23 -3.94
CA GLU A 46 0.39 -12.07 -5.31
C GLU A 46 1.37 -10.89 -5.42
N MET A 47 1.20 -9.87 -4.58
CA MET A 47 2.06 -8.68 -4.57
C MET A 47 3.42 -8.94 -3.93
N LEU A 48 3.59 -10.04 -3.19
CA LEU A 48 4.85 -10.38 -2.52
C LEU A 48 5.90 -10.88 -3.51
N GLY A 49 5.47 -11.40 -4.66
CA GLY A 49 6.27 -12.09 -5.66
C GLY A 49 6.07 -13.61 -5.62
N GLU A 50 6.49 -14.28 -6.70
CA GLU A 50 6.30 -15.72 -6.85
C GLU A 50 6.97 -16.51 -5.71
N GLY A 51 6.24 -17.50 -5.18
CA GLY A 51 6.72 -18.41 -4.14
C GLY A 51 6.84 -17.81 -2.74
N LYS A 52 6.59 -16.51 -2.55
CA LYS A 52 6.72 -15.83 -1.26
C LYS A 52 5.44 -15.88 -0.42
N THR A 53 5.63 -15.77 0.88
CA THR A 53 4.61 -15.63 1.92
C THR A 53 4.85 -14.35 2.73
N PHE A 54 3.90 -14.00 3.61
CA PHE A 54 4.06 -12.85 4.49
C PHE A 54 5.15 -13.05 5.56
N ASP A 55 5.58 -14.29 5.81
CA ASP A 55 6.70 -14.58 6.72
C ASP A 55 8.07 -14.28 6.07
N ASP A 56 8.12 -14.20 4.73
CA ASP A 56 9.33 -13.94 3.95
C ASP A 56 9.62 -12.44 3.75
N VAL A 57 8.69 -11.57 4.16
CA VAL A 57 8.77 -10.14 3.91
C VAL A 57 8.70 -9.34 5.20
N SER A 58 9.46 -8.26 5.26
CA SER A 58 9.41 -7.34 6.39
C SER A 58 8.18 -6.43 6.33
N ASN A 59 7.78 -5.93 7.50
CA ASN A 59 6.78 -4.86 7.60
C ASN A 59 7.11 -3.63 6.73
N LYS A 60 8.41 -3.36 6.48
CA LYS A 60 8.87 -2.27 5.62
C LYS A 60 8.54 -2.57 4.16
N GLU A 61 8.86 -3.77 3.68
CA GLU A 61 8.55 -4.19 2.32
C GLU A 61 7.04 -4.17 2.05
N ILE A 62 6.23 -4.66 2.99
CA ILE A 62 4.76 -4.59 2.89
C ILE A 62 4.27 -3.14 2.78
N THR A 63 4.88 -2.24 3.54
CA THR A 63 4.55 -0.79 3.48
C THR A 63 4.91 -0.19 2.12
N GLU A 64 6.07 -0.54 1.56
CA GLU A 64 6.50 -0.06 0.23
C GLU A 64 5.64 -0.64 -0.90
N LEU A 65 5.22 -1.90 -0.80
CA LEU A 65 4.28 -2.52 -1.74
C LEU A 65 2.94 -1.81 -1.74
N ALA A 66 2.39 -1.53 -0.56
CA ALA A 66 1.16 -0.77 -0.40
C ALA A 66 1.27 0.64 -0.97
N LYS A 67 2.38 1.34 -0.70
CA LYS A 67 2.63 2.69 -1.22
C LYS A 67 2.72 2.69 -2.74
N ARG A 68 3.41 1.73 -3.34
CA ARG A 68 3.52 1.57 -4.80
C ARG A 68 2.16 1.37 -5.45
N LYS A 69 1.36 0.44 -4.90
CA LYS A 69 -0.01 0.18 -5.38
C LYS A 69 -0.91 1.41 -5.25
N TRP A 70 -0.78 2.19 -4.18
CA TRP A 70 -1.50 3.47 -4.08
C TRP A 70 -1.10 4.44 -5.18
N MET A 71 0.21 4.57 -5.46
CA MET A 71 0.70 5.45 -6.52
C MET A 71 0.18 5.04 -7.91
N GLU A 72 -0.01 3.74 -8.18
CA GLU A 72 -0.59 3.25 -9.43
C GLU A 72 -2.04 3.72 -9.62
N TYR A 73 -2.84 3.81 -8.55
CA TYR A 73 -4.24 4.26 -8.65
C TYR A 73 -4.43 5.76 -8.84
N ILE A 74 -3.46 6.56 -8.43
CA ILE A 74 -3.53 8.03 -8.51
C ILE A 74 -2.79 8.58 -9.72
N GLN A 75 -2.08 7.73 -10.47
CA GLN A 75 -1.55 8.13 -11.76
C GLN A 75 -2.73 8.32 -12.72
N PRO A 76 -2.90 9.51 -13.31
CA PRO A 76 -3.90 9.68 -14.34
C PRO A 76 -3.60 8.71 -15.47
N GLU A 77 -4.61 7.95 -15.91
CA GLU A 77 -4.53 7.18 -17.15
C GLU A 77 -4.02 8.16 -18.21
N SER A 78 -2.82 7.90 -18.75
CA SER A 78 -2.32 8.72 -19.84
C SER A 78 -3.33 8.57 -20.97
N THR A 79 -4.17 9.60 -21.18
CA THR A 79 -5.05 9.67 -22.33
C THR A 79 -4.17 9.57 -23.55
N SER A 80 -4.08 8.35 -24.09
CA SER A 80 -3.60 8.07 -25.43
C SER A 80 -4.63 8.66 -26.37
N THR A 81 -4.62 9.98 -26.51
CA THR A 81 -5.30 10.64 -27.61
C THR A 81 -4.51 10.25 -28.85
N GLN A 82 -5.01 9.23 -29.55
CA GLN A 82 -4.64 8.98 -30.94
C GLN A 82 -4.86 10.29 -31.70
N GLN A 83 -3.76 10.88 -32.18
CA GLN A 83 -3.78 11.87 -33.27
C GLN A 83 -3.62 11.12 -34.58
#